data_AF-A0A522DTQ7-F1
#
_entry.id   AF-A0A522DTQ7-F1
#
_cell.length_a   1.000
_cell.length_b   1.000
_cell.length_c   1.000
_cell.angle_alpha   90.00
_cell.angle_beta   90.00
_cell.angle_gamma   90.00
#
_symmetry.space_group_name_H-M   'P 1'
#
loop_
_entity.id
_entity.type
_entity.pdbx_description
1 polymer ?
#
loop_
_entity_poly.entity_id
_entity_poly.type
_entity_poly.pdbx_seq_one_letter_code
_entity_poly.pdbx_strand_id
1 'polypeptide(L)'
;MPRTVNLAVIPGDGIGPEVIAEALKVLEATGVDVERTEYPFSAGHLLATGSILSDEDLAALAKHDAILLGAIGGDPRDARLAG
;
A
#
# COMPACT_ATOMS: atom_id res chain seq x y z
N MET A 1 -13.32 -0.39 25.46
CA MET A 1 -13.71 -0.75 24.08
C MET A 1 -12.45 -1.19 23.36
N PRO A 2 -12.47 -2.24 22.51
CA PRO A 2 -11.33 -2.52 21.65
C PRO A 2 -11.09 -1.30 20.76
N ARG A 3 -9.82 -0.91 20.59
CA ARG A 3 -9.44 0.19 19.71
C ARG A 3 -9.48 -0.33 18.27
N THR A 4 -10.29 0.27 17.42
CA THR A 4 -10.21 0.09 15.97
C THR A 4 -8.88 0.67 15.47
N VAL A 5 -8.09 -0.14 14.77
CA VAL A 5 -6.83 0.31 14.16
C VAL A 5 -7.13 0.88 12.78
N ASN A 6 -6.72 2.12 12.52
CA ASN A 6 -6.81 2.71 11.19
C ASN A 6 -5.58 2.32 10.35
N LEU A 7 -5.75 1.46 9.35
CA LEU A 7 -4.67 0.85 8.58
C LEU A 7 -4.68 1.32 7.12
N ALA A 8 -3.59 1.94 6.69
CA ALA A 8 -3.33 2.14 5.27
C ALA A 8 -2.79 0.86 4.65
N VAL A 9 -3.29 0.47 3.48
CA VAL A 9 -2.84 -0.70 2.73
C VAL A 9 -2.30 -0.23 1.39
N ILE A 10 -1.04 -0.56 1.10
CA ILE A 10 -0.38 -0.26 -0.17
C ILE A 10 0.08 -1.60 -0.76
N PRO A 11 -0.70 -2.22 -1.68
CA PRO A 11 -0.37 -3.52 -2.25
C PRO A 11 0.95 -3.52 -3.02
N GLY A 12 1.24 -2.44 -3.74
CA GLY A 12 2.45 -2.25 -4.54
C GLY A 12 2.45 -3.03 -5.87
N ASP A 13 3.63 -3.46 -6.29
CA ASP A 13 3.94 -4.13 -7.56
C ASP A 13 4.35 -5.60 -7.39
N GLY A 14 4.46 -6.31 -8.51
CA GLY A 14 4.98 -7.68 -8.55
C GLY A 14 4.18 -8.62 -7.66
N ILE A 15 4.86 -9.28 -6.72
CA ILE A 15 4.21 -10.19 -5.75
C ILE A 15 3.48 -9.46 -4.62
N GLY A 16 3.61 -8.13 -4.52
CA GLY A 16 3.05 -7.33 -3.45
C GLY A 16 1.54 -7.56 -3.23
N PRO A 17 0.69 -7.41 -4.26
CA PRO A 17 -0.75 -7.64 -4.14
C PRO A 17 -1.12 -9.04 -3.63
N GLU A 18 -0.43 -10.07 -4.11
CA GLU A 18 -0.69 -11.47 -3.69
C GLU A 18 -0.33 -11.68 -2.22
N VAL A 19 0.83 -11.20 -1.77
CA VAL A 19 1.28 -11.33 -0.38
C VAL A 19 0.40 -10.51 0.56
N ILE A 20 0.01 -9.30 0.16
CA ILE A 20 -0.83 -8.41 0.97
C ILE A 20 -2.24 -8.99 1.13
N ALA A 21 -2.79 -9.63 0.10
CA ALA A 21 -4.06 -10.33 0.20
C ALA A 21 -4.03 -11.43 1.29
N GLU A 22 -2.95 -12.22 1.37
CA GLU A 22 -2.82 -13.25 2.42
C GLU A 22 -2.57 -12.63 3.80
N ALA A 23 -1.78 -11.56 3.89
CA ALA A 23 -1.56 -10.83 5.14
C ALA A 23 -2.88 -10.30 5.73
N LEU A 24 -3.79 -9.80 4.89
CA LEU A 24 -5.10 -9.32 5.31
C LEU A 24 -6.02 -10.44 5.81
N LYS A 25 -5.93 -11.66 5.25
CA LYS A 25 -6.66 -12.84 5.76
C LYS A 25 -6.14 -13.25 7.13
N VAL A 26 -4.82 -13.26 7.32
CA VAL A 26 -4.21 -13.55 8.62
C VAL A 26 -4.63 -12.50 9.65
N LEU A 27 -4.61 -11.22 9.26
CA LEU A 27 -5.03 -10.11 10.12
C LEU A 27 -6.50 -10.26 10.54
N GLU A 28 -7.40 -10.60 9.61
CA GLU A 28 -8.81 -10.87 9.91
C GLU A 28 -8.97 -12.03 10.90
N ALA A 29 -8.19 -13.10 10.73
CA ALA A 29 -8.21 -14.26 11.64
C ALA A 29 -7.74 -13.94 13.07
N THR A 30 -7.03 -12.82 13.29
CA THR A 30 -6.63 -12.40 14.65
C THR A 30 -7.78 -11.83 15.48
N GLY A 31 -8.88 -11.42 14.85
CA GLY A 31 -9.99 -10.75 15.51
C GLY A 31 -9.69 -9.30 15.95
N VAL A 32 -8.57 -8.72 15.54
CA VAL A 32 -8.29 -7.29 15.71
C VAL A 32 -9.26 -6.48 14.84
N ASP A 33 -9.89 -5.47 15.43
CA ASP A 33 -10.76 -4.55 14.71
C ASP A 33 -9.91 -3.55 13.90
N VAL A 34 -10.07 -3.57 12.57
CA VAL A 34 -9.23 -2.81 11.64
C VAL A 34 -10.12 -2.14 10.59
N GLU A 35 -10.02 -0.83 10.50
CA GLU A 35 -10.54 -0.04 9.37
C GLU A 35 -9.41 0.12 8.35
N ARG A 36 -9.69 -0.15 7.07
CA ARG A 36 -8.66 -0.24 6.03
C ARG A 36 -8.91 0.80 4.94
N THR A 37 -7.88 1.54 4.58
CA THR A 37 -7.87 2.41 3.39
C THR A 37 -6.81 1.92 2.42
N GLU A 38 -7.22 1.56 1.20
CA GLU A 38 -6.30 1.11 0.16
C GLU A 38 -5.78 2.28 -0.67
N TYR A 39 -4.47 2.26 -0.95
CA TYR A 39 -3.77 3.27 -1.73
C TYR A 39 -3.08 2.63 -2.93
N PRO A 40 -3.12 3.27 -4.12
CA PRO A 40 -2.67 2.65 -5.36
C PRO A 40 -1.16 2.76 -5.59
N PHE A 41 -0.37 3.27 -4.65
CA PHE A 41 1.04 3.63 -4.88
C PHE A 41 1.88 2.42 -5.28
N SER A 42 2.45 2.50 -6.48
CA SER A 42 3.23 1.45 -7.12
C SER A 42 3.99 2.02 -8.33
N ALA A 43 4.98 1.29 -8.86
CA ALA A 43 5.63 1.63 -10.12
C ALA A 43 4.62 1.62 -11.28
N GLY A 44 3.65 0.70 -11.27
CA GLY A 44 2.54 0.70 -12.22
C GLY A 44 1.70 1.98 -12.15
N HIS A 45 1.39 2.46 -10.94
CA HIS A 45 0.67 3.71 -10.73
C HIS A 45 1.47 4.91 -11.25
N LEU A 46 2.75 4.98 -10.93
CA LEU A 46 3.65 6.02 -11.44
C LEU A 46 3.65 6.05 -12.97
N LEU A 47 3.78 4.90 -13.63
CA LEU A 47 3.77 4.82 -15.09
C LEU A 47 2.43 5.25 -15.70
N ALA A 48 1.32 5.00 -15.00
CA ALA A 48 -0.02 5.33 -15.48
C ALA A 48 -0.39 6.80 -15.26
N THR A 49 0.04 7.40 -14.14
CA THR A 49 -0.42 8.74 -13.70
C THR A 49 0.66 9.80 -13.74
N GLY A 50 1.94 9.41 -13.82
CA GLY A 50 3.08 10.31 -13.65
C GLY A 50 3.29 10.81 -12.22
N SER A 51 2.47 10.35 -11.26
CA SER A 51 2.53 10.75 -9.86
C SER A 51 3.07 9.62 -9.00
N ILE A 52 3.99 9.94 -8.08
CA ILE A 52 4.51 9.00 -7.09
C ILE A 52 3.68 9.10 -5.82
N LEU A 53 3.84 10.23 -5.12
CA LEU A 53 3.20 10.58 -3.86
C LEU A 53 3.17 12.12 -3.81
N SER A 54 1.99 12.71 -3.65
CA SER A 54 1.84 14.13 -3.39
C SER A 54 1.97 14.45 -1.90
N ASP A 55 2.12 15.73 -1.57
CA ASP A 55 2.08 16.19 -0.17
C ASP A 55 0.73 15.87 0.50
N GLU A 56 -0.36 15.90 -0.27
CA GLU A 56 -1.69 15.52 0.21
C GLU A 56 -1.76 14.01 0.52
N ASP A 57 -1.17 13.17 -0.33
CA ASP A 57 -1.09 11.72 -0.09
C ASP A 57 -0.28 11.42 1.17
N LEU A 58 0.87 12.07 1.35
CA LEU A 58 1.68 11.94 2.55
C LEU A 58 0.91 12.39 3.81
N ALA A 59 0.19 13.51 3.71
CA ALA A 59 -0.66 14.00 4.80
C ALA A 59 -1.83 13.05 5.10
N ALA A 60 -2.35 12.33 4.11
CA ALA A 60 -3.38 11.30 4.31
C ALA A 60 -2.79 10.04 4.96
N LEU A 61 -1.66 9.54 4.48
CA LEU A 61 -0.94 8.40 5.06
C LEU A 61 -0.56 8.64 6.52
N ALA A 62 -0.11 9.86 6.85
CA ALA A 62 0.28 10.25 8.21
C ALA A 62 -0.88 10.21 9.24
N LYS A 63 -2.14 10.12 8.80
CA LYS A 63 -3.32 9.98 9.68
C LYS A 63 -3.61 8.54 10.11
N HIS A 64 -2.96 7.56 9.49
CA HIS A 64 -3.16 6.15 9.80
C HIS A 64 -2.30 5.73 10.99
N ASP A 65 -2.78 4.76 11.76
CA ASP A 65 -2.04 4.18 12.88
C ASP A 65 -0.87 3.32 12.40
N ALA A 66 -1.03 2.68 11.24
CA ALA A 66 -0.03 1.84 10.61
C ALA A 66 -0.20 1.84 9.08
N ILE A 67 0.87 1.44 8.39
CA ILE A 67 0.88 1.21 6.95
C ILE A 67 1.31 -0.24 6.71
N LEU A 68 0.46 -1.02 6.04
CA LEU A 68 0.77 -2.34 5.50
C LEU A 68 1.20 -2.18 4.04
N LEU A 69 2.52 -2.19 3.82
CA LEU A 69 3.14 -1.97 2.51
C LEU A 69 3.65 -3.30 1.94
N GLY A 70 3.22 -3.60 0.71
CA GLY A 70 3.70 -4.73 -0.07
C GLY A 70 5.05 -4.46 -0.73
N ALA A 71 5.33 -5.12 -1.84
CA ALA A 71 6.55 -4.87 -2.59
C ALA A 71 6.34 -3.67 -3.52
N ILE A 72 7.24 -2.69 -3.55
CA ILE A 72 7.20 -1.61 -4.53
C ILE A 72 8.47 -1.69 -5.37
N GLY A 73 8.31 -1.66 -6.70
CA GLY A 73 9.44 -1.76 -7.60
C GLY A 73 9.02 -1.95 -9.05
N GLY A 74 9.83 -1.42 -9.96
CA GLY A 74 9.67 -1.57 -11.40
C GLY A 74 10.41 -2.77 -11.97
N ASP A 75 10.08 -3.20 -13.20
CA ASP A 75 11.01 -4.06 -13.97
C ASP A 75 12.34 -3.29 -14.11
N PRO A 76 13.46 -3.81 -13.58
CA PRO A 76 14.76 -3.13 -13.65
C PRO A 76 15.27 -2.93 -15.09
N ARG A 77 14.61 -3.51 -16.08
CA ARG A 77 14.88 -3.34 -17.51
C ARG A 77 13.89 -2.40 -18.21
N ASP A 78 12.88 -1.90 -17.50
CA ASP A 78 11.93 -0.94 -18.06
C ASP A 78 12.60 0.42 -18.21
N ALA A 79 12.87 0.82 -19.45
CA ALA A 79 13.52 2.08 -19.78
C ALA A 79 12.75 3.31 -19.29
N ARG A 80 11.46 3.18 -18.95
CA ARG A 80 10.63 4.27 -18.41
C ARG A 80 10.86 4.52 -16.91
N LEU A 81 11.54 3.60 -16.22
CA LEU A 81 11.81 3.63 -14.79
C LEU A 81 13.29 3.92 -14.47
N ALA A 82 14.11 4.14 -15.50
CA ALA A 82 15.44 4.69 -15.38
C ALA A 82 15.32 6.21 -15.14
N GLY A 83 15.14 6.61 -13.89
CA GLY A 83 15.12 8.02 -13.48
C GLY A 83 16.37 8.80 -13.91
#